data_AF-A0A931QY19-F1
#
_entry.id   AF-A0A931QY19-F1
#
_cell.length_a   1.000
_cell.length_b   1.000
_cell.length_c   1.000
_cell.angle_alpha   90.00
_cell.angle_beta   90.00
_cell.angle_gamma   90.00
#
_symmetry.space_group_name_H-M   'P 1'
#
loop_
_entity.id
_entity.type
_entity.pdbx_description
1 polymer ?
#
loop_
_entity_poly.entity_id
_entity_poly.type
_entity_poly.pdbx_seq_one_letter_code
_entity_poly.pdbx_strand_id
1 'polypeptide(L)' 'MRPTRSHAEARGKTHSEDGVDLTLIRWMLSLTPAERLQVLQHNIRSIMRLRGEKI' A
#
# COMPACT_ATOMS: atom_id res chain seq x y z
N MET A 1 5.50 -26.24 -18.50
CA MET A 1 5.12 -24.85 -18.83
C MET A 1 6.02 -23.92 -18.00
N ARG A 2 7.01 -23.25 -18.62
CA ARG A 2 7.84 -22.25 -17.91
C ARG A 2 6.97 -21.00 -17.70
N PRO A 3 6.92 -20.42 -16.49
CA PRO A 3 6.28 -19.12 -16.31
C PRO A 3 7.01 -18.11 -17.21
N THR A 4 6.26 -17.43 -18.06
CA THR A 4 6.78 -16.35 -18.90
C THR A 4 7.43 -15.30 -18.01
N ARG A 5 8.68 -14.93 -18.32
CA ARG A 5 9.56 -13.95 -17.64
C ARG A 5 8.83 -12.67 -17.16
N SER A 6 7.77 -12.28 -17.87
CA SER A 6 6.82 -11.20 -17.59
C SER A 6 6.23 -11.17 -16.16
N HIS A 7 5.88 -12.32 -15.55
CA HIS A 7 5.27 -12.31 -14.20
C HIS A 7 6.30 -12.16 -13.08
N ALA A 8 7.56 -12.54 -13.32
CA ALA A 8 8.63 -12.43 -12.35
C ALA A 8 9.16 -10.99 -12.26
N GLU A 9 9.25 -10.29 -13.39
CA GLU A 9 9.69 -8.88 -13.45
C GLU A 9 8.70 -7.94 -12.75
N ALA A 10 7.38 -8.22 -12.83
CA ALA A 10 6.35 -7.43 -12.14
C ALA A 10 6.46 -7.47 -10.61
N ARG A 11 7.01 -8.56 -10.03
CA ARG A 11 7.24 -8.66 -8.58
C ARG A 11 8.44 -7.84 -8.10
N GLY A 12 9.37 -7.49 -9.00
CA GLY A 12 10.57 -6.72 -8.67
C GLY A 12 10.39 -5.20 -8.73
N LYS A 13 9.38 -4.70 -9.45
CA LYS A 13 9.11 -3.26 -9.53
C LYS A 13 8.43 -2.75 -8.25
N THR A 14 9.10 -1.83 -7.57
CA THR A 14 8.57 -1.16 -6.38
C THR A 14 7.71 0.05 -6.73
N HIS A 15 7.96 0.70 -7.87
CA HIS A 15 7.21 1.87 -8.33
C HIS A 15 6.73 1.69 -9.79
N SER A 16 5.63 2.36 -10.16
CA SER A 16 5.22 2.54 -11.56
C SER A 16 6.07 3.60 -12.25
N GLU A 17 5.97 3.70 -13.58
CA GLU A 17 6.66 4.75 -14.36
C GLU A 17 6.20 6.16 -13.94
N ASP A 18 4.97 6.30 -13.43
CA ASP A 18 4.43 7.54 -12.87
C ASP A 18 4.80 7.77 -11.39
N GLY A 19 5.67 6.92 -10.82
CA GLY A 19 6.16 7.04 -9.44
C GLY A 19 5.23 6.48 -8.36
N VAL A 20 4.19 5.72 -8.72
CA VAL A 20 3.26 5.13 -7.74
C VAL A 20 3.91 3.94 -7.05
N ASP A 21 3.95 3.92 -5.72
CA ASP A 21 4.45 2.78 -4.95
C ASP A 21 3.53 1.55 -5.10
N LEU A 22 3.99 0.58 -5.89
CA LEU A 22 3.29 -0.67 -6.15
C LEU A 22 3.39 -1.64 -4.97
N THR A 23 4.39 -1.49 -4.10
CA THR A 23 4.51 -2.30 -2.88
C THR A 23 3.38 -1.95 -1.91
N LEU A 24 3.09 -0.66 -1.74
CA LEU A 24 1.99 -0.18 -0.90
C LEU A 24 0.64 -0.62 -1.47
N ILE A 25 0.44 -0.53 -2.79
CA ILE A 25 -0.79 -1.00 -3.44
C ILE A 25 -0.99 -2.50 -3.21
N ARG A 26 0.04 -3.31 -3.47
CA ARG A 26 -0.06 -4.76 -3.28
C ARG A 26 -0.35 -5.13 -1.83
N TRP A 27 0.28 -4.44 -0.88
CA TRP A 27 -0.01 -4.62 0.54
C TRP A 27 -1.45 -4.25 0.88
N MET A 28 -1.94 -3.09 0.46
CA MET A 28 -3.34 -2.69 0.66
C MET A 28 -4.32 -3.70 0.07
N LEU A 29 -4.03 -4.26 -1.11
CA LEU A 29 -4.87 -5.28 -1.75
C LEU A 29 -4.86 -6.64 -1.02
N SER A 30 -3.84 -6.92 -0.22
CA SER A 30 -3.80 -8.11 0.64
C SER A 30 -4.68 -8.02 1.90
N LEU A 31 -5.15 -6.82 2.25
CA LEU A 31 -5.98 -6.58 3.43
C LEU A 31 -7.46 -6.85 3.14
N THR A 32 -8.17 -7.42 4.12
CA THR A 32 -9.63 -7.43 4.15
C THR A 32 -10.18 -6.00 4.22
N PRO A 33 -11.47 -5.79 3.89
CA PRO A 33 -12.09 -4.46 4.02
C PRO A 33 -11.98 -3.86 5.44
N ALA A 34 -12.11 -4.68 6.48
CA ALA A 34 -12.00 -4.24 7.87
C ALA A 34 -10.58 -3.80 8.25
N GLU A 35 -9.57 -4.59 7.88
CA GLU A 35 -8.16 -4.25 8.14
C GLU A 35 -7.74 -2.99 7.41
N ARG A 36 -8.16 -2.83 6.15
CA ARG A 36 -7.92 -1.62 5.37
C ARG A 36 -8.49 -0.39 6.07
N LEU A 37 -9.71 -0.49 6.59
CA LEU A 37 -10.33 0.60 7.35
C LEU A 37 -9.52 0.92 8.62
N GLN A 38 -9.08 -0.09 9.37
CA GLN A 38 -8.27 0.11 10.57
C GLN A 38 -6.93 0.81 10.27
N VAL A 39 -6.24 0.41 9.21
CA VAL A 39 -4.99 1.06 8.77
C VAL A 39 -5.23 2.53 8.42
N LEU A 40 -6.29 2.82 7.64
CA LEU A 40 -6.63 4.20 7.28
C LEU A 40 -6.95 5.04 8.52
N GLN A 41 -7.69 4.49 9.48
CA GLN A 41 -7.98 5.19 10.74
C GLN A 41 -6.72 5.42 11.58
N HIS A 42 -5.75 4.51 11.57
CA HIS A 42 -4.46 4.73 12.23
C HIS A 42 -3.66 5.88 11.57
N ASN A 43 -3.67 5.94 10.24
CA ASN A 43 -2.99 7.01 9.51
C ASN A 43 -3.64 8.38 9.76
N ILE A 44 -4.97 8.46 9.75
CA ILE A 44 -5.71 9.69 10.09
C ILE A 44 -5.33 10.17 11.49
N ARG A 45 -5.36 9.28 12.48
CA ARG A 45 -4.97 9.63 13.85
C ARG A 45 -3.52 10.11 13.92
N SER A 46 -2.61 9.47 13.20
CA SER A 46 -1.21 9.90 13.15
C SER A 46 -1.06 11.33 12.59
N ILE A 47 -1.79 11.64 11.52
CA ILE A 47 -1.78 12.98 10.90
C ILE A 47 -2.37 14.03 11.85
N MET A 48 -3.52 13.74 12.46
CA MET A 48 -4.17 14.65 13.40
C MET A 48 -3.24 14.97 14.60
N ARG A 49 -2.48 13.96 15.08
CA ARG A 49 -1.51 14.14 16.17
C ARG A 49 -0.36 15.04 15.75
N LEU A 50 0.14 14.90 14.53
CA LEU A 50 1.18 15.78 13.98
C LEU A 50 0.68 17.21 13.79
N ARG A 51 -0.61 17.39 13.52
CA ARG A 51 -1.27 18.71 13.46
C ARG A 51 -1.51 19.35 14.83
N GLY A 52 -1.22 18.64 15.93
CA GLY A 52 -1.48 19.11 17.29
C GLY A 52 -2.96 19.07 17.68
N GLU A 53 -3.78 18.35 16.92
CA GLU A 53 -5.19 18.18 17.24
C GLU A 53 -5.36 17.15 18.35
N LYS A 54 -6.26 17.42 19.31
CA LYS A 54 -6.67 16.43 20.30
C LYS A 54 -7.60 15.44 19.62
N ILE A 55 -7.19 14.18 19.61
CA ILE A 55 -7.90 13.03 19.05
C ILE A 55 -8.44 12.20 20.20
#